data_AF-A0A7W0TKL4-F1
#
_entry.id   AF-A0A7W0TKL4-F1
#
_cell.length_a   1.000
_cell.length_b   1.000
_cell.length_c   1.000
_cell.angle_alpha   90.00
_cell.angle_beta   90.00
_cell.angle_gamma   90.00
#
_symmetry.space_group_name_H-M   'P 1'
#
loop_
_entity.id
_entity.type
_entity.pdbx_description
1 polymer ?
#
loop_
_entity_poly.entity_id
_entity_poly.type
_entity_poly.pdbx_seq_one_letter_code
_entity_poly.pdbx_strand_id
1 'polypeptide(L)'
;TTFVKTITGDLDGTSRGEMVMAYAAQGSAAYTGYERVEGTLAGRTGSFILRHNAFMAEGAGSSEVVVMASSGTGDLVGLSGTASINRHDDGSHTVTLDYDVTEEDPTDTDVVR
;
A
#
# COMPACT_ATOMS: atom_id res chain seq x y z
N THR A 1 -2.92 7.12 -14.05
CA THR A 1 -2.62 8.29 -13.20
C THR A 1 -1.39 7.98 -12.40
N THR A 2 -0.50 8.95 -12.21
CA THR A 2 0.66 8.81 -11.33
C THR A 2 0.52 9.76 -10.13
N PHE A 3 1.14 9.45 -9.01
CA PHE A 3 1.10 10.27 -7.80
C PHE A 3 2.39 10.15 -6.98
N VAL A 4 2.61 11.14 -6.12
CA VAL A 4 3.68 11.17 -5.12
C VAL A 4 3.08 11.61 -3.78
N LYS A 5 3.50 10.99 -2.68
CA LYS A 5 3.11 11.39 -1.31
C LYS A 5 4.34 11.59 -0.44
N THR A 6 4.22 12.51 0.51
CA THR A 6 5.08 12.54 1.70
C THR A 6 4.26 11.94 2.84
N ILE A 7 4.88 11.04 3.61
CA ILE A 7 4.26 10.35 4.73
C ILE A 7 5.07 10.71 5.98
N THR A 8 4.38 11.05 7.06
CA THR A 8 5.00 11.38 8.35
C THR A 8 4.28 10.63 9.47
N GLY A 9 5.00 10.32 10.55
CA GLY A 9 4.50 9.55 11.69
C GLY A 9 5.37 8.32 11.96
N ASP A 10 4.76 7.20 12.37
CA ASP A 10 5.48 5.93 12.59
C ASP A 10 6.10 5.37 11.31
N LEU A 11 5.52 5.73 10.17
CA LEU A 11 6.11 5.61 8.85
C LEU A 11 6.48 7.02 8.37
N ASP A 12 7.78 7.30 8.29
CA ASP A 12 8.30 8.55 7.74
C ASP A 12 9.01 8.29 6.41
N GLY A 13 8.63 9.01 5.36
CA GLY A 13 9.25 8.84 4.04
C GLY A 13 8.41 9.39 2.89
N THR A 14 8.61 8.80 1.72
CA THR A 14 7.88 9.18 0.51
C THR A 14 7.30 7.96 -0.18
N SER A 15 6.26 8.18 -0.98
CA SER A 15 5.76 7.14 -1.86
C SER A 15 5.50 7.66 -3.26
N ARG A 16 5.57 6.76 -4.22
CA ARG A 16 5.26 7.01 -5.63
C ARG A 16 4.46 5.85 -6.16
N GLY A 17 3.43 6.13 -6.94
CA GLY A 17 2.62 5.06 -7.49
C GLY A 17 1.87 5.44 -8.73
N GLU A 18 1.26 4.42 -9.31
CA GLU A 18 0.41 4.52 -10.48
C GLU A 18 -0.90 3.78 -10.24
N MET A 19 -1.99 4.39 -10.67
CA MET A 19 -3.33 3.81 -10.62
C MET A 19 -4.00 3.87 -11.99
N VAL A 20 -4.72 2.81 -12.31
CA VAL A 20 -5.71 2.77 -13.38
C VAL A 20 -7.08 2.95 -12.73
N MET A 21 -7.87 3.88 -13.27
CA MET A 21 -9.22 4.16 -12.82
C MET A 21 -10.20 3.86 -13.94
N ALA A 22 -11.32 3.23 -13.60
CA ALA A 22 -12.44 3.00 -14.49
C ALA A 22 -13.69 3.64 -13.87
N TYR A 23 -14.48 4.29 -14.71
CA TYR A 23 -15.75 4.92 -14.32
C TYR A 23 -16.87 4.36 -15.20
N ALA A 24 -18.01 4.11 -14.59
CA ALA A 24 -19.19 3.55 -15.24
C ALA A 24 -20.46 4.30 -14.80
N ALA A 25 -21.61 3.81 -15.26
CA ALA A 25 -22.90 4.42 -14.95
C ALA A 25 -23.21 4.40 -13.44
N GLN A 26 -24.13 5.28 -13.03
CA GLN A 26 -24.69 5.31 -11.68
C GLN A 26 -23.63 5.53 -10.58
N GLY A 27 -22.56 6.27 -10.89
CA GLY A 27 -21.47 6.53 -9.96
C GLY A 27 -20.58 5.33 -9.67
N SER A 28 -20.72 4.24 -10.43
CA SER A 28 -19.85 3.07 -10.27
C SER A 28 -18.44 3.41 -10.71
N ALA A 29 -17.45 3.02 -9.91
CA ALA A 29 -16.05 3.26 -10.21
C ALA A 29 -15.19 2.13 -9.64
N ALA A 30 -14.04 1.89 -10.26
CA ALA A 30 -13.03 0.99 -9.74
C ALA A 30 -11.65 1.58 -9.95
N TYR A 31 -10.73 1.24 -9.07
CA TYR A 31 -9.32 1.52 -9.28
C TYR A 31 -8.44 0.38 -8.81
N THR A 32 -7.30 0.23 -9.47
CA THR A 32 -6.22 -0.64 -9.03
C THR A 32 -4.89 -0.02 -9.38
N GLY A 33 -3.85 -0.36 -8.62
CA GLY A 33 -2.54 0.23 -8.80
C GLY A 33 -1.52 -0.29 -7.81
N TYR A 34 -0.30 0.19 -7.97
CA TYR A 34 0.82 -0.11 -7.08
C TYR A 34 1.47 1.19 -6.62
N GLU A 35 1.93 1.16 -5.37
CA GLU A 35 2.59 2.28 -4.71
C GLU A 35 3.87 1.77 -4.05
N ARG A 36 5.02 2.28 -4.48
CA ARG A 36 6.29 2.04 -3.80
C ARG A 36 6.45 3.07 -2.69
N VAL A 37 6.66 2.58 -1.47
CA VAL A 37 6.97 3.38 -0.29
C VAL A 37 8.46 3.23 0.01
N GLU A 38 9.14 4.34 0.26
CA GLU A 38 10.54 4.39 0.68
C GLU A 38 10.65 5.24 1.94
N GLY A 39 11.17 4.66 3.02
CA GLY A 39 11.17 5.35 4.32
C GLY A 39 11.61 4.49 5.49
N THR A 40 11.26 4.97 6.68
CA THR A 40 11.52 4.32 7.96
C THR A 40 10.20 3.99 8.63
N LEU A 41 9.94 2.71 8.89
CA LEU A 41 8.77 2.22 9.61
C LEU A 41 9.20 1.74 11.00
N ALA A 42 8.73 2.39 12.06
CA ALA A 42 9.07 2.04 13.45
C ALA A 42 10.58 1.84 13.67
N GLY A 43 11.40 2.70 13.06
CA GLY A 43 12.87 2.65 13.13
C GLY A 43 13.56 1.71 12.13
N ARG A 44 12.81 0.93 11.33
CA ARG A 44 13.33 -0.02 10.34
C ARG A 44 13.36 0.64 8.97
N THR A 45 14.54 0.75 8.35
CA THR A 45 14.71 1.50 7.09
C THR A 45 14.62 0.59 5.89
N GLY A 46 13.83 0.97 4.89
CA GLY A 46 13.68 0.16 3.69
C GLY A 46 12.69 0.71 2.68
N SER A 47 12.22 -0.18 1.83
CA SER A 47 11.13 0.08 0.89
C SER A 47 10.21 -1.12 0.80
N PHE A 48 8.97 -0.90 0.36
CA PHE A 48 8.00 -1.95 0.08
C PHE A 48 6.96 -1.45 -0.94
N ILE A 49 6.14 -2.35 -1.44
CA ILE A 49 5.06 -2.02 -2.39
C ILE A 49 3.70 -2.26 -1.73
N LEU A 50 2.80 -1.29 -1.82
CA LEU A 50 1.38 -1.47 -1.58
C LEU A 50 0.65 -1.76 -2.89
N ARG A 51 -0.15 -2.83 -2.92
CA ARG A 51 -1.14 -3.09 -3.99
C ARG A 51 -2.47 -2.52 -3.56
N HIS A 52 -3.09 -1.77 -4.47
CA HIS A 52 -4.42 -1.20 -4.30
C HIS A 52 -5.44 -1.92 -5.18
N ASN A 53 -6.60 -2.25 -4.63
CA ASN A 53 -7.75 -2.73 -5.39
C ASN A 53 -9.05 -2.29 -4.71
N ALA A 54 -9.86 -1.50 -5.39
CA ALA A 54 -11.08 -0.98 -4.81
C ALA A 54 -12.17 -0.75 -5.86
N PHE A 55 -13.41 -0.80 -5.41
CA PHE A 55 -14.56 -0.44 -6.21
C PHE A 55 -15.65 0.24 -5.39
N MET A 56 -16.54 0.91 -6.09
CA MET A 56 -17.80 1.44 -5.60
C MET A 56 -18.89 1.14 -6.62
N ALA A 57 -20.03 0.63 -6.17
CA ALA A 57 -21.22 0.37 -6.97
C ALA A 57 -22.47 0.48 -6.09
N GLU A 58 -23.52 1.14 -6.59
CA GLU A 58 -24.84 1.23 -5.93
C GLU A 58 -24.79 1.72 -4.47
N GLY A 59 -23.87 2.64 -4.15
CA GLY A 59 -23.70 3.19 -2.79
C GLY A 59 -22.94 2.28 -1.82
N ALA A 60 -22.50 1.10 -2.26
CA ALA A 60 -21.57 0.23 -1.54
C ALA A 60 -20.18 0.28 -2.20
N GLY A 61 -19.15 -0.05 -1.43
CA GLY A 61 -17.80 -0.16 -1.97
C GLY A 61 -16.93 -1.01 -1.07
N SER A 62 -15.81 -1.47 -1.63
CA SER A 62 -14.76 -2.11 -0.87
C SER A 62 -13.41 -1.58 -1.32
N SER A 63 -12.47 -1.56 -0.40
CA SER A 63 -11.08 -1.23 -0.68
C SER A 63 -10.20 -2.27 -0.02
N GLU A 64 -9.25 -2.80 -0.77
CA GLU A 64 -8.18 -3.65 -0.28
C GLU A 64 -6.86 -2.98 -0.62
N VAL A 65 -6.07 -2.69 0.41
CA VAL A 65 -4.69 -2.24 0.25
C VAL A 65 -3.80 -3.18 1.06
N VAL A 66 -2.87 -3.86 0.40
CA VAL A 66 -1.99 -4.85 1.03
C VAL A 66 -0.54 -4.57 0.72
N VAL A 67 0.35 -4.91 1.66
CA VAL A 67 1.78 -5.04 1.36
C VAL A 67 1.94 -6.21 0.40
N MET A 68 2.55 -5.96 -0.75
CA MET A 68 2.86 -7.01 -1.72
C MET A 68 3.90 -7.94 -1.10
N ALA A 69 3.59 -9.24 -1.08
CA ALA A 69 4.47 -10.26 -0.54
C ALA A 69 5.88 -10.15 -1.14
N SER A 70 6.89 -10.30 -0.28
CA SER A 70 8.32 -10.24 -0.64
C SER A 70 8.75 -8.95 -1.35
N SER A 71 7.99 -7.85 -1.23
CA SER A 71 8.36 -6.56 -1.80
C SER A 71 9.26 -5.71 -0.88
N GLY A 72 9.38 -6.12 0.38
CA GLY A 72 10.20 -5.47 1.39
C GLY A 72 11.69 -5.49 1.04
N THR A 73 12.39 -4.40 1.33
CA THR A 73 13.85 -4.28 1.15
C THR A 73 14.53 -3.71 2.39
N GLY A 74 15.83 -3.91 2.52
CA GLY A 74 16.59 -3.40 3.67
C GLY A 74 16.09 -4.06 4.95
N ASP A 75 15.83 -3.27 5.99
CA ASP A 75 15.31 -3.79 7.25
C ASP A 75 13.85 -4.24 7.12
N LEU A 76 13.15 -3.91 6.02
CA LEU A 76 11.75 -4.26 5.79
C LEU A 76 11.56 -5.56 5.01
N VAL A 77 12.62 -6.35 4.77
CA VAL A 77 12.47 -7.73 4.27
C VAL A 77 11.57 -8.53 5.21
N GLY A 78 10.68 -9.36 4.66
CA GLY A 78 9.65 -10.09 5.41
C GLY A 78 8.46 -9.25 5.89
N LEU A 79 8.36 -7.96 5.52
CA LEU A 79 7.19 -7.13 5.82
C LEU A 79 5.94 -7.70 5.14
N SER A 80 4.89 -7.89 5.92
CA SER A 80 3.54 -8.21 5.46
C SER A 80 2.53 -7.31 6.17
N GLY A 81 1.33 -7.14 5.60
CA GLY A 81 0.33 -6.32 6.24
C GLY A 81 -0.78 -5.81 5.32
N THR A 82 -1.72 -5.09 5.93
CA THR A 82 -2.81 -4.41 5.23
C THR A 82 -2.85 -2.95 5.63
N ALA A 83 -3.29 -2.10 4.71
CA ALA A 83 -3.43 -0.68 4.94
C ALA A 83 -4.88 -0.22 4.82
N SER A 84 -5.28 0.69 5.68
CA SER A 84 -6.52 1.45 5.56
C SER A 84 -6.18 2.91 5.27
N ILE A 85 -6.90 3.52 4.32
CA ILE A 85 -6.68 4.90 3.90
C ILE A 85 -7.96 5.69 4.15
N ASN A 86 -7.87 6.69 5.02
CA ASN A 86 -8.95 7.61 5.33
C ASN A 86 -8.61 8.99 4.77
N ARG A 87 -9.47 9.52 3.90
CA ARG A 87 -9.35 10.87 3.37
C ARG A 87 -10.16 11.83 4.25
N HIS A 88 -9.54 12.94 4.64
CA HIS A 88 -10.15 13.99 5.45
C HIS A 88 -10.73 15.10 4.58
N ASP A 89 -11.58 15.94 5.19
CA ASP A 89 -12.27 17.04 4.49
C ASP A 89 -11.31 18.09 3.92
N ASP A 90 -10.15 18.28 4.56
CA ASP A 90 -9.08 19.18 4.10
C ASP A 90 -8.24 18.60 2.94
N GLY A 91 -8.56 17.37 2.50
CA GLY A 91 -7.87 16.66 1.43
C GLY A 91 -6.63 15.90 1.88
N SER A 92 -6.23 15.98 3.15
CA SER A 92 -5.18 15.13 3.72
C SER A 92 -5.66 13.69 3.85
N HIS A 93 -4.71 12.77 4.06
CA HIS A 93 -5.00 11.35 4.24
C HIS A 93 -4.31 10.83 5.50
N THR A 94 -5.01 10.00 6.26
CA THR A 94 -4.39 9.12 7.24
C THR A 94 -4.29 7.72 6.64
N VAL A 95 -3.09 7.15 6.71
CA VAL A 95 -2.84 5.74 6.40
C VAL A 95 -2.59 5.02 7.71
N THR A 96 -3.32 3.94 7.95
CA THR A 96 -3.08 3.02 9.06
C THR A 96 -2.58 1.72 8.48
N LEU A 97 -1.38 1.31 8.87
CA LEU A 97 -0.76 0.05 8.45
C LEU A 97 -0.81 -0.94 9.61
N ASP A 98 -1.53 -2.03 9.43
CA ASP A 98 -1.45 -3.21 10.29
C ASP A 98 -0.43 -4.16 9.65
N TYR A 99 0.67 -4.43 10.36
CA TYR A 99 1.81 -5.13 9.80
C TYR A 99 2.49 -6.07 10.79
N ASP A 100 3.18 -7.04 10.21
CA ASP A 100 4.17 -7.87 10.88
C ASP A 100 5.46 -7.83 10.06
N VAL A 101 6.61 -7.96 10.73
CA VAL A 101 7.87 -8.23 10.04
C VAL A 101 8.53 -9.46 10.62
N THR A 102 8.46 -10.54 9.87
CA THR A 102 9.22 -11.75 10.15
C THR A 102 10.63 -11.59 9.59
N GLU A 103 11.64 -12.03 10.32
CA GLU A 103 12.94 -12.26 9.69
C GLU A 103 12.78 -13.46 8.76
N GLU A 104 12.82 -13.25 7.44
CA GLU A 104 12.82 -14.36 6.49
C GLU A 104 14.12 -15.16 6.66
N ASP A 105 14.00 -16.46 6.99
CA ASP A 105 15.11 -17.39 6.89
C ASP A 105 15.49 -17.49 5.41
N PRO A 106 16.73 -17.13 5.01
CA PRO A 106 17.15 -17.06 3.61
C PRO A 106 17.13 -18.41 2.86
N THR A 107 16.73 -19.50 3.52
CA THR A 107 16.59 -20.84 2.92
C THR A 107 15.21 -21.13 2.33
N ASP A 108 14.19 -20.31 2.58
CA ASP A 108 12.84 -20.53 2.05
C ASP A 108 12.68 -19.93 0.64
N THR A 109 13.33 -20.56 -0.34
CA THR A 109 13.16 -20.19 -1.76
C THR A 109 12.05 -21.04 -2.38
N ASP A 110 10.80 -20.63 -2.19
CA ASP A 110 9.71 -21.24 -2.94
C ASP A 110 9.72 -20.69 -4.38
N VAL A 111 10.24 -21.52 -5.28
CA VAL A 111 10.35 -21.22 -6.71
C VAL A 111 8.96 -21.26 -7.33
N VAL A 112 8.27 -20.12 -7.37
CA VAL A 112 7.03 -20.02 -8.14
C VAL A 112 7.38 -19.95 -9.64
N ARG A 113 6.97 -21.00 -10.36
CA ARG A 113 6.98 -21.08 -11.82
C ARG A 113 5.85 -20.26 -12.43
#